data_AF-A0A5E4PUJ3-F1
#
_entry.id   AF-A0A5E4PUJ3-F1
#
_cell.length_a   1.000
_cell.length_b   1.000
_cell.length_c   1.000
_cell.angle_alpha   90.00
_cell.angle_beta   90.00
_cell.angle_gamma   90.00
#
_symmetry.space_group_name_H-M   'P 1'
#
loop_
_entity.id
_entity.type
_entity.pdbx_description
1 polymer ?
#
loop_
_entity_poly.entity_id
_entity_poly.type
_entity_poly.pdbx_seq_one_letter_code
_entity_poly.pdbx_strand_id
1 'polypeptide(L)'
;MAKCSGCGKFLSSSGAVVCTNCPCIFHKGCVAIPDNTAIPKNPAQNAKKKQPRGDNSSTPVKSLCGAVSPPVSVNNVSTKSTEGTLTLSHANSTLVGDSEMRDMRRELADLISELREFRKEFRQSISSIGERMDGFEKRLEAVEHRELAVTTPITNEVVELQETVSQLRLQLNERDQESLLADLDIGHIPEIKEENPVHIETSSPPSLVSLWRTETLSLPSGLERQT
;
A
#
# COMPACT_ATOMS: atom_id res chain seq x y z
N MET A 1 -22.71 -12.47 -24.98
CA MET A 1 -21.99 -11.19 -25.15
C MET A 1 -20.50 -11.46 -25.24
N ALA A 2 -19.82 -10.97 -26.28
CA ALA A 2 -18.38 -11.19 -26.45
C ALA A 2 -17.57 -10.33 -25.45
N LYS A 3 -16.51 -10.92 -24.88
CA LYS A 3 -15.56 -10.24 -23.98
C LYS A 3 -14.24 -10.01 -24.70
N CYS A 4 -13.60 -8.89 -24.42
CA CYS A 4 -12.27 -8.58 -24.91
C CYS A 4 -11.24 -9.54 -24.32
N SER A 5 -10.43 -10.17 -25.16
CA SER A 5 -9.38 -11.09 -24.74
C SER A 5 -8.18 -10.40 -24.08
N GLY A 6 -8.06 -9.08 -24.21
CA GLY A 6 -6.99 -8.28 -23.58
C GLY A 6 -7.33 -7.85 -22.15
N CYS A 7 -8.53 -7.31 -21.93
CA CYS A 7 -8.93 -6.72 -20.64
C CYS A 7 -10.08 -7.45 -19.93
N GLY A 8 -10.71 -8.45 -20.55
CA GLY A 8 -11.82 -9.22 -19.98
C GLY A 8 -13.17 -8.51 -19.95
N LYS A 9 -13.24 -7.22 -20.33
CA LYS A 9 -14.50 -6.42 -20.32
C LYS A 9 -15.36 -6.72 -21.55
N PHE A 10 -16.66 -6.49 -21.44
CA PHE A 10 -17.61 -6.68 -22.55
C PHE A 10 -17.33 -5.71 -23.71
N LEU A 11 -17.55 -6.18 -24.93
CA LEU A 11 -17.38 -5.41 -26.16
C LEU A 11 -18.69 -4.72 -26.55
N SER A 12 -18.62 -3.44 -26.89
CA SER A 12 -19.70 -2.73 -27.57
C SER A 12 -19.71 -3.10 -29.05
N SER A 13 -20.89 -3.24 -29.64
CA SER A 13 -21.07 -3.74 -31.02
C SER A 13 -20.33 -2.95 -32.11
N SER A 14 -19.94 -1.70 -31.85
CA SER A 14 -19.31 -0.78 -32.81
C SER A 14 -17.78 -0.66 -32.71
N GLY A 15 -17.12 -1.33 -31.75
CA GLY A 15 -15.70 -1.08 -31.43
C GLY A 15 -14.81 -2.32 -31.28
N ALA A 16 -15.26 -3.47 -31.77
CA ALA A 16 -14.55 -4.74 -31.64
C ALA A 16 -13.61 -4.99 -32.83
N VAL A 17 -12.41 -5.50 -32.55
CA VAL A 17 -11.40 -5.90 -33.54
C VAL A 17 -11.12 -7.39 -33.39
N VAL A 18 -11.24 -8.14 -34.49
CA VAL A 18 -10.98 -9.58 -34.54
C VAL A 18 -9.54 -9.82 -34.99
N CYS A 19 -8.82 -10.69 -34.29
CA CYS A 19 -7.48 -11.09 -34.71
C CYS A 19 -7.55 -11.96 -35.97
N THR A 20 -6.69 -11.71 -36.95
CA THR A 20 -6.60 -12.54 -38.16
C THR A 20 -5.93 -13.89 -37.93
N ASN A 21 -5.17 -14.02 -36.83
CA ASN A 21 -4.38 -15.21 -36.51
C ASN A 21 -5.04 -16.12 -35.46
N CYS A 22 -6.08 -15.66 -34.75
CA CYS A 22 -6.79 -16.45 -33.75
C CYS A 22 -8.24 -15.95 -33.57
N PRO A 23 -9.17 -16.77 -33.05
CA PRO A 23 -10.58 -16.37 -32.86
C PRO A 23 -10.81 -15.38 -31.70
N CYS A 24 -9.77 -14.67 -31.26
CA CYS A 24 -9.87 -13.70 -30.16
C CYS A 24 -10.35 -12.33 -30.66
N ILE A 25 -11.14 -11.66 -29.82
CA ILE A 25 -11.71 -10.33 -30.10
C ILE A 25 -11.21 -9.35 -29.04
N PHE A 26 -10.87 -8.13 -29.45
CA PHE A 26 -10.27 -7.10 -28.60
C PHE A 26 -10.97 -5.75 -28.76
N HIS A 27 -10.89 -4.87 -27.75
CA HIS A 27 -11.20 -3.45 -27.92
C HIS A 27 -10.10 -2.78 -28.75
N LYS A 28 -10.44 -1.77 -29.57
CA LYS A 28 -9.47 -0.92 -30.26
C LYS A 28 -8.36 -0.39 -29.33
N GLY A 29 -8.75 0.12 -28.15
CA GLY A 29 -7.80 0.59 -27.14
C GLY A 29 -6.89 -0.50 -26.54
N CYS A 30 -7.34 -1.76 -26.48
CA CYS A 30 -6.50 -2.86 -25.97
C CYS A 30 -5.40 -3.29 -26.96
N VAL A 31 -5.54 -2.95 -28.24
CA VAL A 31 -4.54 -3.20 -29.29
C VAL A 31 -3.92 -1.90 -29.82
N ALA A 32 -4.06 -0.80 -29.08
CA ALA A 32 -3.53 0.53 -29.42
C ALA A 32 -3.96 1.07 -30.81
N ILE A 33 -5.16 0.72 -31.27
CA ILE A 33 -5.74 1.28 -32.49
C ILE A 33 -6.59 2.51 -32.11
N PRO A 34 -6.32 3.71 -32.66
CA PRO A 34 -7.12 4.88 -32.40
C PRO A 34 -8.51 4.76 -33.04
N ASP A 35 -9.54 5.30 -32.37
CA ASP A 35 -10.95 5.05 -32.69
C ASP A 35 -11.37 5.47 -34.12
N ASN A 36 -10.66 6.42 -34.72
CA ASN A 36 -10.96 7.01 -36.04
C ASN A 36 -10.11 6.49 -37.20
N THR A 37 -9.33 5.40 -37.01
CA THR A 37 -8.51 4.83 -38.08
C THR A 37 -9.13 3.58 -38.69
N ALA A 38 -8.93 3.41 -40.00
CA ALA A 38 -9.29 2.18 -40.70
C ALA A 38 -8.51 1.01 -40.08
N ILE A 39 -9.21 -0.09 -39.80
CA ILE A 39 -8.63 -1.25 -39.12
C ILE A 39 -7.53 -1.84 -40.03
N PRO A 40 -6.26 -1.86 -39.59
CA PRO A 40 -5.18 -2.44 -40.38
C PRO A 40 -5.43 -3.94 -40.59
N LYS A 41 -4.99 -4.48 -41.74
CA LYS A 41 -5.22 -5.89 -42.13
C LYS A 41 -4.65 -6.93 -41.16
N ASN A 42 -3.79 -6.53 -40.22
CA ASN A 42 -3.26 -7.41 -39.18
C ASN A 42 -3.01 -6.64 -37.87
N PRO A 43 -4.05 -6.42 -37.05
CA PRO A 43 -3.96 -5.60 -35.83
C PRO A 43 -3.24 -6.30 -34.67
N ALA A 44 -2.80 -7.55 -34.84
CA ALA A 44 -2.47 -8.45 -33.75
C ALA A 44 -1.02 -8.94 -33.74
N GLN A 45 -0.06 -8.11 -34.15
CA GLN A 45 1.37 -8.47 -34.04
C GLN A 45 1.84 -8.65 -32.58
N ASN A 46 1.07 -8.19 -31.58
CA ASN A 46 1.35 -8.37 -30.15
C ASN A 46 0.35 -9.26 -29.41
N ALA A 47 -0.37 -10.15 -30.13
CA ALA A 47 -1.19 -11.19 -29.50
C ALA A 47 -0.30 -12.31 -28.93
N LYS A 48 0.49 -12.02 -27.88
CA LYS A 48 1.00 -13.08 -27.01
C LYS A 48 -0.24 -13.77 -26.43
N LYS A 49 -0.46 -15.05 -26.78
CA LYS A 49 -1.53 -15.91 -26.23
C LYS A 49 -1.44 -15.91 -24.70
N LYS A 50 -2.02 -14.90 -24.04
CA LYS A 50 -2.19 -14.90 -22.60
C LYS A 50 -3.37 -15.82 -22.35
N GLN A 51 -3.06 -17.00 -21.84
CA GLN A 51 -4.03 -17.92 -21.25
C GLN A 51 -4.96 -17.13 -20.32
N PRO A 52 -6.28 -17.36 -20.35
CA PRO A 52 -7.20 -16.69 -19.45
C PRO A 52 -6.75 -16.93 -18.01
N ARG A 53 -6.48 -15.85 -17.26
CA ARG A 53 -6.26 -15.90 -15.81
C ARG A 53 -7.53 -16.49 -15.20
N GLY A 54 -7.40 -17.69 -14.64
CA GLY A 54 -8.47 -18.36 -13.91
C GLY A 54 -8.95 -17.51 -12.73
N ASP A 55 -10.22 -17.64 -12.40
CA ASP A 55 -10.89 -16.98 -11.28
C ASP A 55 -10.19 -17.34 -9.96
N ASN A 56 -9.52 -16.36 -9.35
CA ASN A 56 -8.88 -16.48 -8.03
C ASN A 56 -9.88 -16.18 -6.91
N SER A 57 -11.04 -16.83 -6.94
CA SER A 57 -12.08 -16.69 -5.92
C SER A 57 -12.21 -17.96 -5.09
N SER A 58 -11.13 -18.38 -4.42
CA SER A 58 -11.12 -19.24 -3.21
C SER A 58 -9.68 -19.55 -2.79
N THR A 59 -9.19 -18.94 -1.71
CA THR A 59 -8.07 -19.49 -0.92
C THR A 59 -8.65 -20.36 0.20
N PRO A 60 -7.98 -21.45 0.65
CA PRO A 60 -7.05 -21.31 1.77
C PRO A 60 -5.82 -22.25 1.79
N VAL A 61 -4.95 -21.96 2.75
CA VAL A 61 -3.55 -22.31 3.05
C VAL A 61 -3.22 -23.81 3.32
N LYS A 62 -1.92 -24.15 3.16
CA LYS A 62 -1.07 -25.17 3.87
C LYS A 62 -0.91 -26.58 3.27
N SER A 63 0.32 -26.93 2.88
CA SER A 63 1.02 -28.12 3.43
C SER A 63 2.53 -28.12 3.12
N LEU A 64 3.30 -28.69 4.03
CA LEU A 64 4.76 -28.84 4.06
C LEU A 64 5.23 -30.20 3.46
N CYS A 65 6.54 -30.25 3.22
CA CYS A 65 7.44 -31.43 3.15
C CYS A 65 7.52 -32.27 1.86
N GLY A 66 8.72 -32.26 1.26
CA GLY A 66 9.56 -33.47 1.31
C GLY A 66 9.88 -34.16 -0.02
N ALA A 67 11.16 -34.06 -0.40
CA ALA A 67 12.04 -35.20 -0.70
C ALA A 67 12.45 -35.49 -2.17
N VAL A 68 13.79 -35.55 -2.31
CA VAL A 68 14.68 -36.38 -3.15
C VAL A 68 14.84 -36.08 -4.66
N SER A 69 16.09 -35.73 -5.00
CA SER A 69 16.74 -35.70 -6.32
C SER A 69 16.77 -37.10 -6.99
N PRO A 70 17.10 -37.25 -8.30
CA PRO A 70 18.49 -37.10 -8.78
C PRO A 70 18.67 -36.46 -10.18
N PRO A 71 19.93 -36.13 -10.57
CA PRO A 71 20.26 -35.49 -11.85
C PRO A 71 20.44 -36.52 -12.97
N VAL A 72 19.95 -36.20 -14.18
CA VAL A 72 20.19 -37.00 -15.38
C VAL A 72 21.46 -36.54 -16.07
N SER A 73 22.39 -37.47 -16.21
CA SER A 73 23.66 -37.40 -16.94
C SER A 73 23.61 -38.46 -18.04
N VAL A 74 23.79 -38.10 -19.31
CA VAL A 74 24.15 -38.92 -20.51
C VAL A 74 23.90 -38.04 -21.76
N ASN A 75 24.70 -37.95 -22.84
CA ASN A 75 25.66 -38.88 -23.43
C ASN A 75 26.72 -38.14 -24.28
N ASN A 76 27.97 -38.58 -24.16
CA ASN A 76 29.02 -38.43 -25.17
C ASN A 76 28.71 -39.36 -26.35
N VAL A 77 28.64 -38.81 -27.56
CA VAL A 77 28.66 -39.62 -28.79
C VAL A 77 30.09 -39.70 -29.29
N SER A 78 30.65 -40.91 -29.17
CA SER A 78 31.82 -41.38 -29.88
C SER A 78 31.41 -41.69 -31.33
N THR A 79 31.99 -41.00 -32.30
CA THR A 79 32.00 -41.44 -33.70
C THR A 79 33.41 -41.86 -34.08
N LYS A 80 33.53 -43.16 -34.36
CA LYS A 80 34.72 -43.84 -34.86
C LYS A 80 35.18 -43.27 -36.20
N SER A 81 36.50 -43.33 -36.34
CA SER A 81 37.29 -43.26 -37.57
C SER A 81 36.66 -43.99 -38.75
N THR A 82 36.66 -43.34 -39.91
CA THR A 82 36.71 -44.00 -41.21
C THR A 82 37.81 -43.33 -42.01
N GLU A 83 38.91 -44.05 -42.20
CA GLU A 83 39.97 -43.74 -43.13
C GLU A 83 39.39 -43.72 -44.55
N GLY A 84 39.48 -42.56 -45.19
CA GLY A 84 39.13 -42.34 -46.58
C GLY A 84 40.17 -41.43 -47.19
N THR A 85 41.25 -42.03 -47.69
CA THR A 85 42.24 -41.37 -48.54
C THR A 85 41.55 -40.82 -49.77
N LEU A 86 41.28 -39.51 -49.77
CA LEU A 86 41.04 -38.74 -50.97
C LEU A 86 42.15 -37.70 -51.07
N THR A 87 43.19 -38.06 -51.81
CA THR A 87 44.14 -37.11 -52.37
C THR A 87 43.40 -36.20 -53.33
N LEU A 88 42.92 -35.06 -52.84
CA LEU A 88 42.42 -33.98 -53.67
C LEU A 88 43.42 -32.83 -53.61
N SER A 89 44.25 -32.78 -54.64
CA SER A 89 45.06 -31.64 -55.03
C SER A 89 44.18 -30.40 -55.22
N HIS A 90 44.15 -29.52 -54.22
CA HIS A 90 43.71 -28.13 -54.33
C HIS A 90 44.73 -27.24 -53.59
N ALA A 91 45.96 -27.25 -54.08
CA ALA A 91 46.87 -26.15 -53.84
C ALA A 91 46.44 -25.01 -54.77
N ASN A 92 45.84 -23.95 -54.20
CA ASN A 92 45.73 -22.56 -54.71
C ASN A 92 44.41 -21.83 -54.39
N SER A 93 43.65 -22.22 -53.36
CA SER A 93 42.49 -21.42 -52.89
C SER A 93 42.39 -21.25 -51.37
N THR A 94 43.53 -21.33 -50.67
CA THR A 94 43.56 -21.34 -49.20
C THR A 94 43.88 -19.98 -48.56
N LEU A 95 44.36 -18.99 -49.33
CA LEU A 95 44.82 -17.72 -48.77
C LEU A 95 43.69 -16.68 -48.54
N VAL A 96 42.58 -16.78 -49.28
CA VAL A 96 41.47 -15.83 -49.17
C VAL A 96 40.52 -16.20 -48.02
N GLY A 97 40.14 -17.48 -47.90
CA GLY A 97 39.27 -17.96 -46.81
C GLY A 97 39.89 -17.88 -45.42
N ASP A 98 41.23 -17.94 -45.32
CA ASP A 98 41.94 -17.73 -44.06
C ASP A 98 41.88 -16.26 -43.59
N SER A 99 41.75 -15.30 -44.50
CA SER A 99 41.57 -13.90 -44.12
C SER A 99 40.16 -13.66 -43.58
N GLU A 100 39.14 -14.12 -44.30
CA GLU A 100 37.74 -13.99 -43.89
C GLU A 100 37.47 -14.70 -42.54
N MET A 101 38.07 -15.89 -42.33
CA MET A 101 37.99 -16.57 -41.05
C MET A 101 38.70 -15.83 -39.91
N ARG A 102 39.80 -15.12 -40.18
CA ARG A 102 40.47 -14.28 -39.17
C ARG A 102 39.63 -13.05 -38.83
N ASP A 103 39.00 -12.43 -39.81
CA ASP A 103 38.14 -11.26 -39.62
C ASP A 103 36.88 -11.64 -38.82
N MET A 104 36.20 -12.75 -39.15
CA MET A 104 35.08 -13.27 -38.36
C MET A 104 35.48 -13.60 -36.91
N ARG A 105 36.69 -14.15 -36.70
CA ARG A 105 37.20 -14.42 -35.34
C ARG A 105 37.44 -13.15 -34.56
N ARG A 106 37.90 -12.08 -35.21
CA ARG A 106 38.08 -10.77 -34.60
C ARG A 106 36.73 -10.16 -34.23
N GLU A 107 35.77 -10.13 -35.16
CA GLU A 107 34.41 -9.62 -34.89
C GLU A 107 33.73 -10.38 -33.74
N LEU A 108 33.89 -11.71 -33.68
CA LEU A 108 33.38 -12.51 -32.58
C LEU A 108 34.07 -12.16 -31.25
N ALA A 109 35.39 -11.93 -31.26
CA ALA A 109 36.12 -11.51 -30.07
C ALA A 109 35.67 -10.13 -29.58
N ASP A 110 35.44 -9.20 -30.51
CA ASP A 110 34.96 -7.85 -30.22
C ASP A 110 33.54 -7.90 -29.64
N LEU A 111 32.63 -8.67 -30.24
CA LEU A 111 31.26 -8.87 -29.72
C LEU A 111 31.24 -9.53 -28.33
N ILE A 112 32.13 -10.50 -28.09
CA ILE A 112 32.30 -11.09 -26.74
C ILE A 112 32.80 -10.03 -25.75
N SER A 113 33.67 -9.11 -26.17
CA SER A 113 34.17 -8.04 -25.32
C SER A 113 33.07 -7.03 -24.98
N GLU A 114 32.27 -6.61 -25.95
CA GLU A 114 31.11 -5.72 -25.76
C GLU A 114 30.08 -6.35 -24.83
N LEU A 115 29.77 -7.64 -25.01
CA LEU A 115 28.81 -8.34 -24.14
C LEU A 115 29.30 -8.41 -22.68
N ARG A 116 30.62 -8.54 -22.47
CA ARG A 116 31.21 -8.53 -21.12
C ARG A 116 31.11 -7.15 -20.49
N GLU A 117 31.35 -6.10 -21.27
CA GLU A 117 31.25 -4.72 -20.81
C GLU A 117 29.79 -4.34 -20.49
N PHE A 118 28.86 -4.63 -21.39
CA PHE A 118 27.43 -4.46 -21.13
C PHE A 118 26.97 -5.19 -19.86
N ARG A 119 27.44 -6.43 -19.64
CA ARG A 119 27.11 -7.18 -18.42
C ARG A 119 27.70 -6.54 -17.16
N LYS A 120 28.82 -5.83 -17.26
CA LYS A 120 29.42 -5.08 -16.15
C LYS A 120 28.59 -3.83 -15.85
N GLU A 121 28.24 -3.06 -16.87
CA GLU A 121 27.39 -1.87 -16.75
C GLU A 121 26.01 -2.21 -16.18
N PHE A 122 25.40 -3.29 -16.68
CA PHE A 122 24.09 -3.75 -16.20
C PHE A 122 24.14 -4.14 -14.71
N ARG A 123 25.20 -4.81 -14.27
CA ARG A 123 25.39 -5.12 -12.85
C ARG A 123 25.58 -3.87 -12.00
N GLN A 124 26.35 -2.90 -12.49
CA GLN A 124 26.52 -1.62 -11.81
C GLN A 124 25.20 -0.85 -11.71
N SER A 125 24.39 -0.86 -12.77
CA SER A 125 23.06 -0.25 -12.79
C SER A 125 22.13 -0.90 -11.76
N ILE A 126 22.09 -2.24 -11.69
CA ILE A 126 21.31 -2.96 -10.67
C ILE A 126 21.79 -2.60 -9.25
N SER A 127 23.10 -2.56 -9.02
CA SER A 127 23.66 -2.20 -7.71
C SER A 127 23.25 -0.78 -7.31
N SER A 128 23.36 0.18 -8.22
CA SER A 128 22.97 1.57 -7.99
C SER A 128 21.46 1.72 -7.72
N ILE A 129 20.62 0.96 -8.43
CA ILE A 129 19.18 0.93 -8.17
C ILE A 129 18.90 0.34 -6.77
N GLY A 130 19.60 -0.73 -6.38
CA GLY A 130 19.51 -1.33 -5.05
C GLY A 130 19.82 -0.32 -3.95
N GLU A 131 20.96 0.37 -4.05
CA GLU A 131 21.36 1.41 -3.08
C GLU A 131 20.32 2.54 -2.96
N ARG A 132 19.73 2.95 -4.09
CA ARG A 132 18.66 3.96 -4.10
C ARG A 132 17.38 3.45 -3.44
N MET A 133 17.02 2.19 -3.66
CA MET A 133 15.87 1.55 -3.00
C MET A 133 16.07 1.46 -1.49
N ASP A 134 17.24 1.00 -1.03
CA ASP A 134 17.58 0.95 0.39
C ASP A 134 17.52 2.34 1.03
N GLY A 135 17.96 3.37 0.28
CA GLY A 135 17.84 4.76 0.70
C GLY A 135 16.39 5.25 0.82
N PHE A 136 15.49 4.79 -0.07
CA PHE A 136 14.06 5.09 0.04
C PHE A 136 13.41 4.34 1.20
N GLU A 137 13.75 3.07 1.41
CA GLU A 137 13.24 2.27 2.53
C GLU A 137 13.59 2.91 3.88
N LYS A 138 14.86 3.28 4.09
CA LYS A 138 15.29 3.99 5.31
C LYS A 138 14.58 5.33 5.53
N ARG A 139 14.32 6.07 4.46
CA ARG A 139 13.60 7.35 4.55
C ARG A 139 12.12 7.13 4.87
N LEU A 140 11.53 6.07 4.33
CA LEU A 140 10.14 5.70 4.62
C LEU A 140 10.02 5.29 6.10
N GLU A 141 10.89 4.41 6.58
CA GLU A 141 10.95 4.01 7.99
C GLU A 141 11.10 5.23 8.93
N ALA A 142 11.96 6.17 8.58
CA ALA A 142 12.15 7.39 9.37
C ALA A 142 10.90 8.30 9.39
N VAL A 143 10.15 8.35 8.28
CA VAL A 143 8.87 9.08 8.20
C VAL A 143 7.80 8.38 9.03
N GLU A 144 7.66 7.06 8.90
CA GLU A 144 6.69 6.27 9.68
C GLU A 144 6.97 6.37 11.17
N HIS A 145 8.23 6.28 11.60
CA HIS A 145 8.60 6.46 13.00
C HIS A 145 8.28 7.87 13.51
N ARG A 146 8.50 8.91 12.69
CA ARG A 146 8.15 10.28 13.06
C ARG A 146 6.63 10.44 13.17
N GLU A 147 5.87 9.86 12.25
CA GLU A 147 4.42 9.89 12.27
C GLU A 147 3.87 9.20 13.52
N LEU A 148 4.40 8.03 13.89
CA LEU A 148 4.03 7.35 15.13
C LEU A 148 4.40 8.19 16.35
N ALA A 149 5.61 8.76 16.39
CA ALA A 149 6.07 9.58 17.51
C ALA A 149 5.25 10.87 17.72
N VAL A 150 4.62 11.41 16.67
CA VAL A 150 3.77 12.60 16.75
C VAL A 150 2.31 12.23 16.97
N THR A 151 1.80 11.25 16.25
CA THR A 151 0.37 10.91 16.26
C THR A 151 -0.02 10.23 17.56
N THR A 152 0.80 9.32 18.08
CA THR A 152 0.48 8.58 19.31
C THR A 152 0.29 9.45 20.57
N PRO A 153 1.18 10.41 20.91
CA PRO A 153 0.93 11.27 22.07
C PRO A 153 -0.28 12.17 21.84
N ILE A 154 -0.45 12.75 20.64
CA ILE A 154 -1.61 13.59 20.33
C ILE A 154 -2.91 12.80 20.48
N THR A 155 -2.98 11.56 19.98
CA THR A 155 -4.18 10.73 20.13
C THR A 155 -4.47 10.41 21.60
N ASN A 156 -3.45 10.15 22.41
CA ASN A 156 -3.62 9.89 23.83
C ASN A 156 -4.11 11.13 24.58
N GLU A 157 -3.48 12.29 24.35
CA GLU A 157 -3.91 13.58 24.93
C GLU A 157 -5.35 13.93 24.55
N VAL A 158 -5.74 13.71 23.28
CA VAL A 158 -7.11 13.96 22.83
C VAL A 158 -8.11 13.02 23.53
N VAL A 159 -7.75 11.75 23.73
CA VAL A 159 -8.60 10.79 24.45
C VAL A 159 -8.75 11.20 25.92
N GLU A 160 -7.66 11.55 26.59
CA GLU A 160 -7.68 12.03 28.00
C GLU A 160 -8.50 13.32 28.15
N LEU A 161 -8.36 14.25 27.22
CA LEU A 161 -9.15 15.48 27.19
C LEU A 161 -10.63 15.19 26.94
N GLN A 162 -10.96 14.26 26.04
CA GLN A 162 -12.36 13.85 25.79
C GLN A 162 -12.98 13.21 27.03
N GLU A 163 -12.24 12.35 27.72
CA GLU A 163 -12.68 11.73 28.97
C GLU A 163 -12.94 12.81 30.04
N THR A 164 -12.01 13.74 30.22
CA THR A 164 -12.15 14.86 31.17
C THR A 164 -13.37 15.72 30.83
N VAL A 165 -13.57 16.08 29.56
CA VAL A 165 -14.74 16.86 29.10
C VAL A 165 -16.03 16.08 29.36
N SER A 166 -16.04 14.76 29.15
CA SER A 166 -17.21 13.93 29.43
C SER A 166 -17.54 13.88 30.93
N GLN A 167 -16.53 13.77 31.78
CA GLN A 167 -16.68 13.78 33.23
C GLN A 167 -17.20 15.13 33.74
N LEU A 168 -16.64 16.23 33.26
CA LEU A 168 -17.10 17.58 33.65
C LEU A 168 -18.55 17.83 33.22
N ARG A 169 -18.95 17.36 32.03
CA ARG A 169 -20.34 17.45 31.59
C ARG A 169 -21.29 16.68 32.49
N LEU A 170 -20.87 15.50 32.96
CA LEU A 170 -21.65 14.71 33.91
C LEU A 170 -21.83 15.49 35.23
N GLN A 171 -20.74 16.00 35.80
CA GLN A 171 -20.77 16.76 37.06
C GLN A 171 -21.63 18.02 36.98
N LEU A 172 -21.56 18.76 35.87
CA LEU A 172 -22.43 19.93 35.66
C LEU A 172 -23.90 19.54 35.64
N ASN A 173 -24.24 18.47 34.93
CA ASN A 173 -25.62 17.98 34.86
C ASN A 173 -26.13 17.48 36.22
N GLU A 174 -25.28 16.80 37.00
CA GLU A 174 -25.60 16.39 38.37
C GLU A 174 -25.87 17.61 39.27
N ARG A 175 -24.99 18.62 39.24
CA ARG A 175 -25.19 19.85 40.04
C ARG A 175 -26.41 20.64 39.62
N ASP A 176 -26.71 20.71 38.34
CA ASP A 176 -27.93 21.36 37.83
C ASP A 176 -29.19 20.65 38.34
N GLN A 177 -29.19 19.30 38.35
CA GLN A 177 -30.29 18.51 38.91
C GLN A 177 -30.42 18.70 40.43
N GLU A 178 -29.31 18.70 41.16
CA GLU A 178 -29.29 18.97 42.61
C GLU A 178 -29.84 20.36 42.93
N SER A 179 -29.47 21.39 42.16
CA SER A 179 -29.98 22.75 42.32
C SER A 179 -31.49 22.82 42.10
N LEU A 180 -31.99 22.16 41.04
CA LEU A 180 -33.44 22.12 40.76
C LEU A 180 -34.22 21.40 41.86
N LEU A 181 -33.66 20.34 42.44
CA LEU A 181 -34.29 19.64 43.57
C LEU A 181 -34.33 20.52 44.83
N ALA A 182 -33.25 21.24 45.12
CA ALA A 182 -33.21 22.18 46.25
C ALA A 182 -34.28 23.29 46.12
N ASP A 183 -34.51 23.79 44.91
CA ASP A 183 -35.55 24.80 44.65
C ASP A 183 -36.97 24.24 44.87
N LEU A 184 -37.20 22.96 44.53
CA LEU A 184 -38.49 22.29 44.75
C LEU A 184 -38.80 22.02 46.23
N ASP A 185 -37.77 21.73 47.04
CA ASP A 185 -37.91 21.50 48.48
C ASP A 185 -38.35 22.78 49.22
N ILE A 186 -37.87 23.96 48.80
CA ILE A 186 -38.31 25.26 49.36
C ILE A 186 -39.79 25.51 49.03
N GLY A 187 -40.28 25.03 47.89
CA GLY A 187 -41.69 25.16 47.49
C GLY A 187 -42.69 24.38 48.35
N HIS A 188 -42.24 23.43 49.18
CA HIS A 188 -43.11 22.60 50.03
C HIS A 188 -43.31 23.16 51.45
N ILE A 189 -42.82 24.37 51.73
CA ILE A 189 -43.10 25.05 52.99
C ILE A 189 -44.59 25.44 52.98
N PRO A 190 -45.43 24.89 53.88
CA PRO A 190 -46.85 25.22 53.90
C PRO A 190 -47.03 26.72 54.18
N GLU A 191 -47.61 27.46 53.24
CA GLU A 191 -47.95 28.87 53.43
C GLU A 191 -49.02 29.00 54.52
N ILE A 192 -48.61 29.38 55.72
CA ILE A 192 -49.52 29.73 56.80
C ILE A 192 -49.96 31.18 56.55
N LYS A 193 -51.26 31.39 56.31
CA LYS A 193 -51.86 32.74 56.17
C LYS A 193 -51.50 33.55 57.42
N GLU A 194 -50.68 34.59 57.24
CA GLU A 194 -50.15 35.58 58.22
C GLU A 194 -48.65 35.52 58.52
N GLU A 195 -47.87 34.58 57.98
CA GLU A 195 -46.40 34.67 58.07
C GLU A 195 -45.85 35.64 57.01
N ASN A 196 -45.45 36.83 57.43
CA ASN A 196 -44.65 37.73 56.61
C ASN A 196 -43.25 37.09 56.41
N PRO A 197 -42.77 36.85 55.18
CA PRO A 197 -41.49 36.17 54.93
C PRO A 197 -40.28 36.81 55.63
N VAL A 198 -40.39 38.09 56.02
CA VAL A 198 -39.37 38.81 56.81
C VAL A 198 -39.18 38.25 58.23
N HIS A 199 -40.19 37.61 58.84
CA HIS A 199 -40.09 37.06 60.21
C HIS A 199 -39.47 35.66 60.29
N ILE A 200 -39.46 34.92 59.18
CA ILE A 200 -38.85 33.58 59.12
C ILE A 200 -37.31 33.70 59.15
N GLU A 201 -36.75 34.76 58.55
CA GLU A 201 -35.30 35.01 58.55
C GLU A 201 -34.76 35.42 59.93
N THR A 202 -35.60 35.97 60.82
CA THR A 202 -35.19 36.44 62.17
C THR A 202 -35.38 35.42 63.29
N SER A 203 -36.12 34.33 63.06
CA SER A 203 -36.39 33.29 64.07
C SER A 203 -35.47 32.06 63.98
N SER A 204 -34.63 31.99 62.93
CA SER A 204 -33.58 30.98 62.83
C SER A 204 -32.54 31.18 63.95
N PRO A 205 -32.25 30.16 64.79
CA PRO A 205 -31.28 30.30 65.86
C PRO A 205 -29.90 30.68 65.30
N PRO A 206 -29.16 31.61 65.94
CA PRO A 206 -27.92 32.17 65.40
C PRO A 206 -26.80 31.14 65.12
N SER A 207 -26.95 29.90 65.62
CA SER A 207 -26.01 28.80 65.34
C SER A 207 -26.11 28.23 63.91
N LEU A 208 -27.25 28.37 63.21
CA LEU A 208 -27.40 27.82 61.86
C LEU A 208 -26.95 28.82 60.79
N VAL A 209 -27.27 30.12 60.96
CA VAL A 209 -26.87 31.18 60.00
C VAL A 209 -25.35 31.40 59.98
N SER A 210 -24.66 31.13 61.09
CA SER A 210 -23.19 31.22 61.16
C SER A 210 -22.48 30.08 60.42
N LEU A 211 -23.11 28.91 60.25
CA LEU A 211 -22.51 27.75 59.58
C LEU A 211 -22.45 27.92 58.06
N TRP A 212 -23.54 28.38 57.44
CA TRP A 212 -23.64 28.60 55.98
C TRP A 212 -22.79 29.78 55.48
N ARG A 213 -22.50 30.75 56.35
CA ARG A 213 -21.65 31.90 56.00
C ARG A 213 -20.14 31.57 56.03
N THR A 214 -19.74 30.51 56.73
CA THR A 214 -18.33 30.09 56.80
C THR A 214 -17.90 29.13 55.68
N GLU A 215 -18.80 28.36 55.09
CA GLU A 215 -18.45 27.42 54.00
C GLU A 215 -18.26 28.08 52.63
N THR A 216 -18.80 29.29 52.41
CA THR A 216 -18.69 29.99 51.13
C THR A 216 -17.40 30.82 50.95
N LEU A 217 -16.52 30.87 51.96
CA LEU A 217 -15.29 31.69 51.95
C LEU A 217 -13.99 30.91 51.81
N SER A 218 -14.02 29.58 51.69
CA SER A 218 -12.81 28.76 51.45
C SER A 218 -12.64 28.42 49.97
N LEU A 219 -12.42 29.44 49.14
CA LEU A 219 -11.87 29.27 47.80
C LEU A 219 -10.34 29.11 47.91
N PRO A 220 -9.73 28.01 47.42
CA PRO A 220 -8.28 27.88 47.40
C PRO A 220 -7.68 28.82 46.35
N SER A 221 -7.07 29.89 46.83
CA SER A 221 -6.14 30.75 46.08
C SER A 221 -4.90 29.92 45.69
N GLY A 222 -4.93 29.30 44.52
CA GLY A 222 -3.82 28.48 44.05
C GLY A 222 -3.79 28.35 42.54
N LEU A 223 -3.42 29.42 41.83
CA LEU A 223 -2.84 29.31 40.50
C LEU A 223 -1.94 30.52 40.21
N GLU A 224 -0.74 30.52 40.81
CA GLU A 224 0.39 31.32 40.33
C GLU A 224 0.81 30.78 38.97
N ARG A 225 0.65 31.61 37.92
CA ARG A 225 1.31 31.39 36.63
C ARG A 225 2.79 31.76 36.76
N GLN A 226 3.66 30.76 36.70
CA GLN A 226 5.00 30.92 36.13
C GLN A 226 5.03 30.26 34.75
N THR A 227 5.72 30.95 33.84
CA THR A 227 6.07 30.65 32.42
C THR A 227 4.93 30.72 31.40
#